data_AF-A0A7V5C5Q6-F1
#
_entry.id   AF-A0A7V5C5Q6-F1
#
_cell.length_a   1.000
_cell.length_b   1.000
_cell.length_c   1.000
_cell.angle_alpha   90.00
_cell.angle_beta   90.00
_cell.angle_gamma   90.00
#
_symmetry.space_group_name_H-M   'P 1'
#
loop_
_entity.id
_entity.type
_entity.pdbx_description
1 polymer ?
#
loop_
_entity_poly.entity_id
_entity_poly.type
_entity_poly.pdbx_seq_one_letter_code
_entity_poly.pdbx_strand_id
1 'polypeptide(L)'
;MSRETVYTYDRECDILYISFSPGEKAETAVELNDNILLRFSRSEKRAVGLTLMDISVLLQLEELGPRNYPLTGLDELEQSWRDTVAEIITKPPVSQILRISVYTPSSADAVPIALVEKPPIPIAA
;
A
#
# COMPACT_ATOMS: atom_id res chain seq x y z
N MET A 1 -3.67 18.65 -13.26
CA MET A 1 -3.42 19.28 -11.94
C MET A 1 -3.33 18.15 -10.92
N SER A 2 -2.16 17.85 -10.37
CA SER A 2 -2.09 16.89 -9.27
C SER A 2 -2.73 17.52 -8.04
N ARG A 3 -3.84 16.96 -7.57
CA ARG A 3 -4.41 17.35 -6.27
C ARG A 3 -3.46 16.87 -5.17
N GLU A 4 -3.37 17.62 -4.07
CA GLU A 4 -2.54 17.27 -2.93
C GLU A 4 -3.04 15.97 -2.27
N THR A 5 -2.13 15.12 -1.84
CA THR A 5 -2.46 13.87 -1.14
C THR A 5 -3.08 14.18 0.22
N VAL A 6 -4.27 13.63 0.49
CA VAL A 6 -4.98 13.83 1.76
C VAL A 6 -4.84 12.58 2.63
N TYR A 7 -4.47 12.80 3.89
CA TYR A 7 -4.35 11.76 4.91
C TYR A 7 -5.46 11.92 5.94
N THR A 8 -6.14 10.84 6.30
CA THR A 8 -7.20 10.83 7.32
C THR A 8 -6.99 9.62 8.22
N TYR A 9 -6.65 9.88 9.47
CA TYR A 9 -6.39 8.82 10.46
C TYR A 9 -7.60 8.66 11.37
N ASP A 10 -8.21 7.47 11.33
CA ASP A 10 -9.22 7.03 12.27
C ASP A 10 -8.53 6.35 13.46
N ARG A 11 -8.56 7.03 14.61
CA ARG A 11 -7.91 6.57 15.85
C ARG A 11 -8.66 5.44 16.54
N GLU A 12 -9.97 5.33 16.34
CA GLU A 12 -10.77 4.32 17.03
C GLU A 12 -10.55 2.95 16.39
N CYS A 13 -10.37 2.92 15.07
CA CYS A 13 -10.14 1.70 14.31
C CYS A 13 -8.66 1.43 13.99
N ASP A 14 -7.74 2.35 14.32
CA ASP A 14 -6.34 2.34 13.88
C ASP A 14 -6.16 2.23 12.35
N ILE A 15 -6.92 3.02 11.59
CA ILE A 15 -6.92 2.98 10.11
C ILE A 15 -6.46 4.31 9.55
N LEU A 16 -5.45 4.27 8.67
CA LEU A 16 -5.03 5.42 7.87
C LEU A 16 -5.59 5.33 6.45
N TYR A 17 -6.45 6.28 6.11
CA TYR A 17 -6.92 6.50 4.75
C TYR A 17 -6.03 7.52 4.05
N ILE A 18 -5.53 7.16 2.88
CA ILE A 18 -4.71 8.03 2.02
C ILE A 18 -5.45 8.21 0.70
N SER A 19 -5.70 9.45 0.30
CA SER A 19 -6.35 9.80 -0.95
C SER A 19 -5.39 10.58 -1.83
N PHE A 20 -4.95 9.97 -2.92
CA PHE A 20 -4.09 10.60 -3.94
C PHE A 20 -4.90 11.46 -4.91
N SER A 21 -6.21 11.26 -4.98
CA SER A 21 -7.11 12.06 -5.81
C SER A 21 -8.41 12.36 -5.05
N PRO A 22 -8.37 13.32 -4.11
CA PRO A 22 -9.53 13.67 -3.28
C PRO A 22 -10.78 13.96 -4.12
N GLY A 23 -11.90 13.33 -3.73
CA GLY A 23 -13.19 13.44 -4.41
C GLY A 23 -13.39 12.50 -5.61
N GLU A 24 -12.35 11.77 -6.02
CA GLU A 24 -12.47 10.75 -7.05
C GLU A 24 -12.91 9.41 -6.45
N LYS A 25 -13.82 8.71 -7.13
CA LYS A 25 -14.21 7.35 -6.76
C LYS A 25 -13.31 6.36 -7.47
N ALA A 26 -12.70 5.46 -6.71
CA ALA A 26 -11.97 4.35 -7.30
C ALA A 26 -12.91 3.44 -8.09
N GLU A 27 -12.45 2.94 -9.23
CA GLU A 27 -13.18 1.95 -10.03
C GLU A 27 -13.05 0.56 -9.42
N THR A 28 -11.93 0.30 -8.75
CA THR A 28 -11.60 -1.02 -8.21
C THR A 28 -10.73 -0.89 -6.96
N ALA A 29 -10.73 -1.95 -6.16
CA ALA A 29 -9.82 -2.12 -5.03
C ALA A 29 -9.20 -3.52 -5.07
N VAL A 30 -7.98 -3.63 -4.57
CA VAL A 30 -7.22 -4.88 -4.43
C VAL A 30 -6.58 -4.89 -3.06
N GLU A 31 -6.80 -5.96 -2.31
CA GLU A 31 -6.06 -6.24 -1.08
C GLU A 31 -4.65 -6.67 -1.48
N LEU A 32 -3.64 -5.91 -1.06
CA LEU A 32 -2.24 -6.28 -1.25
C LEU A 32 -1.83 -7.30 -0.17
N ASN A 33 -2.44 -7.19 1.01
CA ASN A 33 -2.51 -8.17 2.08
C ASN A 33 -3.65 -7.76 3.04
N ASP A 34 -3.79 -8.47 4.17
CA ASP A 34 -4.82 -8.23 5.20
C ASP A 34 -4.84 -6.79 5.76
N ASN A 35 -3.71 -6.07 5.70
CA ASN A 35 -3.56 -4.75 6.30
C ASN A 35 -3.46 -3.60 5.28
N ILE A 36 -3.32 -3.90 3.98
CA ILE A 36 -3.05 -2.90 2.95
C ILE A 36 -4.01 -3.08 1.77
N LEU A 37 -4.89 -2.11 1.56
CA LEU A 37 -5.83 -2.08 0.44
C LEU A 37 -5.46 -0.97 -0.54
N LEU A 38 -5.22 -1.34 -1.80
CA LEU A 38 -5.00 -0.42 -2.91
C LEU A 38 -6.33 -0.11 -3.61
N ARG A 39 -6.64 1.18 -3.77
CA ARG A 39 -7.79 1.67 -4.53
C ARG A 39 -7.29 2.42 -5.76
N PHE A 40 -7.78 2.07 -6.95
CA PHE A 40 -7.26 2.63 -8.20
C PHE A 40 -8.32 2.76 -9.30
N SER A 41 -8.03 3.61 -10.29
CA SER A 41 -8.74 3.62 -11.58
C SER A 41 -8.12 2.56 -12.48
N ARG A 42 -8.93 1.60 -12.91
CA ARG A 42 -8.48 0.51 -13.80
C ARG A 42 -8.26 1.05 -15.21
N SER A 43 -9.13 1.95 -15.67
CA SER A 43 -9.04 2.58 -16.98
C SER A 43 -7.76 3.42 -17.14
N GLU A 44 -7.38 4.17 -16.09
CA GLU A 44 -6.19 5.02 -16.09
C GLU A 44 -4.92 4.35 -15.53
N LYS A 45 -5.03 3.12 -15.02
CA LYS A 45 -3.94 2.41 -14.29
C LYS A 45 -3.25 3.30 -13.26
N ARG A 46 -4.06 3.98 -12.45
CA ARG A 46 -3.56 5.00 -11.52
C ARG A 46 -4.16 4.84 -10.14
N ALA A 47 -3.32 4.94 -9.12
CA ALA A 47 -3.77 4.92 -7.73
C ALA A 47 -4.69 6.11 -7.42
N VAL A 48 -5.81 5.81 -6.76
CA VAL A 48 -6.77 6.77 -6.22
C VAL A 48 -6.57 6.91 -4.71
N GLY A 49 -6.22 5.83 -4.02
CA GLY A 49 -5.88 5.87 -2.60
C GLY A 49 -5.33 4.56 -2.04
N LEU A 50 -4.88 4.61 -0.79
CA LEU A 50 -4.53 3.45 0.04
C LEU A 50 -5.40 3.46 1.30
N THR A 51 -5.72 2.29 1.82
CA THR A 51 -6.21 2.13 3.18
C THR A 51 -5.21 1.23 3.91
N LEU A 52 -4.64 1.72 5.00
CA LEU A 52 -3.70 0.99 5.83
C LEU A 52 -4.38 0.72 7.17
N MET A 53 -4.67 -0.55 7.44
CA MET A 53 -5.28 -1.02 8.68
C MET A 53 -4.19 -1.41 9.67
N ASP A 54 -4.45 -1.24 10.97
CA ASP A 54 -3.47 -1.43 12.03
C ASP A 54 -2.19 -0.60 11.79
N ILE A 55 -2.35 0.67 11.40
CA ILE A 55 -1.22 1.51 10.98
C ILE A 55 -0.17 1.69 12.09
N SER A 56 -0.58 1.65 13.37
CA SER A 56 0.35 1.67 14.50
C SER A 56 1.31 0.47 14.48
N VAL A 57 0.79 -0.72 14.14
CA VAL A 57 1.57 -1.96 13.99
C VAL A 57 2.41 -1.92 12.71
N LEU A 58 1.83 -1.46 11.60
CA LEU A 58 2.54 -1.33 10.32
C LEU A 58 3.80 -0.46 10.42
N LEU A 59 3.79 0.56 11.28
CA LEU A 59 4.91 1.48 11.52
C LEU A 59 5.83 1.06 12.68
N GLN A 60 5.52 -0.03 13.38
CA GLN A 60 6.29 -0.48 14.53
C GLN A 60 7.71 -0.90 14.12
N LEU A 61 8.69 -0.46 14.90
CA LEU A 61 10.07 -0.90 14.77
C LEU A 61 10.30 -2.17 15.59
N GLU A 62 10.98 -3.13 14.98
CA GLU A 62 11.54 -4.29 15.67
C GLU A 62 13.00 -4.02 16.07
N GLU A 63 13.57 -4.95 16.84
CA GLU A 63 14.97 -4.90 17.27
C GLU A 63 15.95 -4.68 16.10
N LEU A 64 15.64 -5.26 14.93
CA LEU A 64 16.49 -5.19 13.74
C LEU A 64 16.05 -4.15 12.69
N GLY A 65 15.04 -3.32 12.99
CA GLY A 65 14.55 -2.28 12.10
C GLY A 65 13.05 -2.39 11.78
N PRO A 66 12.57 -1.66 10.76
CA PRO A 66 11.14 -1.66 10.44
C PRO A 66 10.70 -2.99 9.83
N ARG A 67 9.44 -3.36 10.09
CA ARG A 67 8.84 -4.56 9.51
C ARG A 67 8.55 -4.39 8.02
N ASN A 68 8.78 -5.45 7.27
CA ASN A 68 8.33 -5.58 5.90
C ASN A 68 7.18 -6.58 5.86
N TYR A 69 6.16 -6.29 5.05
CA TYR A 69 4.95 -7.08 4.98
C TYR A 69 4.86 -7.76 3.61
N PRO A 70 4.63 -9.08 3.54
CA PRO A 70 4.45 -9.75 2.27
C PRO A 70 3.19 -9.25 1.57
N LEU A 71 3.25 -9.14 0.24
CA LEU A 71 2.13 -8.76 -0.61
C LEU A 71 1.38 -10.00 -1.12
N THR A 72 0.94 -10.84 -0.19
CA THR A 72 0.31 -12.14 -0.47
C THR A 72 -0.96 -12.02 -1.32
N GLY A 73 -1.66 -10.89 -1.25
CA GLY A 73 -2.85 -10.64 -2.06
C GLY A 73 -2.56 -10.61 -3.57
N LEU A 74 -1.30 -10.39 -3.98
CA LEU A 74 -0.91 -10.51 -5.40
C LEU A 74 -1.02 -11.95 -5.91
N ASP A 75 -0.83 -12.96 -5.06
CA ASP A 75 -0.88 -14.37 -5.46
C ASP A 75 -2.29 -14.86 -5.78
N GLU A 76 -3.31 -14.13 -5.35
CA GLU A 76 -4.72 -14.42 -5.58
C GLU A 76 -5.25 -13.82 -6.90
N LEU A 77 -4.51 -12.87 -7.47
CA LEU A 77 -4.92 -12.18 -8.69
C LEU A 77 -4.59 -12.98 -9.95
N GLU A 78 -5.35 -12.78 -11.02
CA GLU A 78 -4.94 -13.22 -12.35
C GLU A 78 -3.72 -12.42 -12.84
N GLN A 79 -2.92 -13.00 -13.74
CA GLN A 79 -1.66 -12.40 -14.20
C GLN A 79 -1.80 -10.96 -14.69
N SER A 80 -2.83 -10.66 -15.48
CA SER A 80 -3.07 -9.30 -16.01
C SER A 80 -3.34 -8.26 -14.92
N TRP A 81 -3.98 -8.68 -13.82
CA TRP A 81 -4.21 -7.85 -12.64
C TRP A 81 -2.93 -7.68 -11.83
N ARG A 82 -2.14 -8.75 -11.65
CA ARG A 82 -0.82 -8.66 -11.00
C ARG A 82 0.07 -7.64 -11.69
N ASP A 83 0.17 -7.70 -13.02
CA ASP A 83 1.01 -6.79 -13.80
C ASP A 83 0.56 -5.33 -13.63
N THR A 84 -0.75 -5.11 -13.64
CA THR A 84 -1.33 -3.77 -13.44
C THR A 84 -1.08 -3.23 -12.04
N VAL A 85 -1.30 -4.06 -11.01
CA VAL A 85 -1.07 -3.67 -9.62
C VAL A 85 0.42 -3.43 -9.37
N ALA A 86 1.30 -4.29 -9.87
CA ALA A 86 2.74 -4.14 -9.80
C ALA A 86 3.20 -2.82 -10.43
N GLU A 87 2.65 -2.45 -11.59
CA GLU A 87 2.90 -1.16 -12.25
C GLU A 87 2.50 0.03 -11.35
N ILE A 88 1.35 -0.06 -10.68
CA ILE A 88 0.82 1.01 -9.83
C ILE A 88 1.64 1.15 -8.55
N ILE A 89 1.92 0.06 -7.83
CA ILE A 89 2.57 0.10 -6.51
C ILE A 89 4.04 0.51 -6.57
N THR A 90 4.69 0.31 -7.73
CA THR A 90 6.10 0.66 -7.94
C THR A 90 6.30 2.10 -8.41
N LYS A 91 5.23 2.85 -8.68
CA LYS A 91 5.27 4.24 -9.17
C LYS A 91 4.71 5.23 -8.15
N PRO A 92 5.11 6.51 -8.20
CA PRO A 92 4.44 7.55 -7.44
C PRO A 92 2.95 7.65 -7.81
N PRO A 93 2.08 7.97 -6.86
CA PRO A 93 2.40 8.33 -5.47
C PRO A 93 2.55 7.13 -4.52
N VAL A 94 2.21 5.91 -4.95
CA VAL A 94 2.20 4.74 -4.07
C VAL A 94 3.58 4.40 -3.55
N SER A 95 4.62 4.46 -4.40
CA SER A 95 5.99 4.13 -4.00
C SER A 95 6.62 5.10 -2.99
N GLN A 96 5.97 6.24 -2.72
CA GLN A 96 6.35 7.17 -1.65
C GLN A 96 5.79 6.75 -0.29
N ILE A 97 4.78 5.88 -0.27
CA ILE A 97 4.12 5.37 0.93
C ILE A 97 4.49 3.89 1.18
N LEU A 98 4.57 3.10 0.11
CA LEU A 98 4.91 1.68 0.16
C LEU A 98 6.22 1.46 -0.62
N ARG A 99 7.31 1.18 0.08
CA ARG A 99 8.57 0.80 -0.57
C ARG A 99 8.56 -0.68 -0.84
N ILE A 100 8.46 -1.02 -2.12
CA ILE A 100 8.39 -2.38 -2.58
C ILE A 100 9.80 -2.94 -2.75
N SER A 101 10.01 -4.14 -2.25
CA SER A 101 11.21 -4.94 -2.49
C SER A 101 10.85 -6.40 -2.63
N VAL A 102 11.83 -7.27 -2.87
CA VAL A 102 11.62 -8.70 -3.05
C VAL A 102 12.48 -9.45 -2.05
N TYR A 103 11.86 -10.31 -1.26
CA TYR A 103 12.54 -11.27 -0.41
C TYR A 103 12.70 -12.60 -1.14
N THR A 104 13.92 -13.14 -1.16
CA THR A 104 14.23 -14.41 -1.84
C THR A 104 14.73 -15.42 -0.80
N PRO A 105 13.83 -16.18 -0.13
CA PRO A 105 14.24 -17.17 0.86
C PRO A 105 15.00 -18.34 0.24
N SER A 106 14.77 -18.60 -1.04
CA SER A 106 15.46 -19.60 -1.85
C SER A 106 15.72 -19.05 -3.24
N SER A 107 16.52 -19.76 -4.06
CA SER A 107 16.79 -19.37 -5.44
C SER A 107 15.57 -19.54 -6.38
N ALA A 108 14.54 -20.26 -5.94
CA ALA A 108 13.32 -20.51 -6.72
C ALA A 108 12.14 -19.63 -6.28
N ASP A 109 12.23 -19.00 -5.11
CA ASP A 109 11.13 -18.26 -4.50
C ASP A 109 11.43 -16.75 -4.46
N ALA A 110 10.45 -15.95 -4.87
CA ALA A 110 10.49 -14.50 -4.82
C ALA A 110 9.19 -13.99 -4.22
N VAL A 111 9.26 -13.45 -3.00
CA VAL A 111 8.12 -12.90 -2.28
C VAL A 111 8.17 -11.39 -2.35
N PRO A 112 7.22 -10.71 -3.04
CA PRO A 112 7.14 -9.27 -2.99
C PRO A 112 6.76 -8.83 -1.57
N ILE A 113 7.50 -7.87 -1.03
CA ILE A 113 7.28 -7.30 0.29
C ILE A 113 7.17 -5.78 0.20
N ALA A 114 6.45 -5.18 1.13
CA ALA A 114 6.33 -3.74 1.27
C ALA A 114 6.75 -3.27 2.66
N LEU A 115 7.54 -2.22 2.69
CA LEU A 115 7.76 -1.39 3.86
C LEU A 115 6.79 -0.19 3.81
N VAL A 116 6.05 0.04 4.89
CA VAL A 116 5.21 1.23 5.02
C VAL A 116 6.05 2.39 5.54
N GLU A 117 6.13 3.47 4.76
CA GLU A 117 6.82 4.69 5.14
C GLU A 117 5.97 5.51 6.11
N LYS A 118 6.64 6.21 7.04
CA LYS A 118 5.97 7.02 8.05
C LYS A 118 5.21 8.17 7.37
N PRO A 119 3.89 8.32 7.60
CA PRO A 119 3.11 9.38 6.99
C PRO A 119 3.49 10.76 7.56
N PRO A 120 3.24 11.86 6.83
CA PRO A 120 3.54 13.22 7.27
C PRO A 120 2.54 13.76 8.31
N ILE A 121 1.75 12.90 8.95
CA ILE A 121 0.78 13.26 9.99
C ILE A 121 1.06 12.47 11.28
N PRO A 122 0.67 12.99 12.45
CA PRO A 122 0.79 12.24 13.70
C PRO A 122 -0.13 11.00 13.69
N ILE A 123 0.46 9.84 13.96
CA ILE A 123 -0.23 8.58 14.24
C ILE A 123 -0.13 8.30 15.75
N ALA A 124 -1.12 7.65 16.33
CA ALA A 124 -1.05 7.26 17.74
C ALA A 124 0.06 6.21 17.90
N ALA A 125 0.93 6.43 18.90
CA ALA A 125 2.03 5.52 19.24
C ALA A 125 1.58 4.47 20.24
#